data_AF-A0A1I6DIH3-F1
#
_entry.id   AF-A0A1I6DIH3-F1
#
_cell.length_a   1.000
_cell.length_b   1.000
_cell.length_c   1.000
_cell.angle_alpha   90.00
_cell.angle_beta   90.00
_cell.angle_gamma   90.00
#
_symmetry.space_group_name_H-M   'P 1'
#
loop_
_entity.id
_entity.type
_entity.pdbx_description
1 polymer ?
#
loop_
_entity_poly.entity_id
_entity_poly.type
_entity_poly.pdbx_seq_one_letter_code
_entity_poly.pdbx_strand_id
1 'polypeptide(L)'
;MRSLALVLALLAGLLAPATAQADPGTPNSPLLPPETTRNVLHPAPESTIYAAATDYPAELRALTRVLDNYTSADDAAVHAGMLLLYYGHGYPEFLAAVWADPEVLRALYRFVVGHLDLFGTDRQYLVQNATRELGRFLQHNDIAPRVRPSLADMAARGDVVGRLAPLWVGVAEMVDWYDKANCRRYNTCDFRTKIDRRVLTVRHTCSATLKIRAQQLTRTQLRQTCASLAGQDAAFHRVVRDPGPVAGDQNTALEVVVFNTSNDYRTYAGVLFDISTNNGGMYLEGDPALNQARFIAHEADWLPTFAIWNLNHEYTHYLDGRFDMHGDFEENMTTPTVWWIEGFAEHLSYSYRGEVYTDALTEAKKQTYALSTLFDTTYDHDTKRVYNWGYLAVRYLVEKHPADVAAVLADYRVGDWAGARDHLTRVIGNRYDSDWYGWLSSLK
;
A
#
# COMPACT_ATOMS: atom_id res chain seq x y z
N MET A 1 -49.97 11.83 13.78
CA MET A 1 -49.68 10.39 13.91
C MET A 1 -48.75 10.01 12.77
N ARG A 2 -47.53 9.55 13.10
CA ARG A 2 -46.63 8.61 12.38
C ARG A 2 -46.37 8.85 10.87
N SER A 3 -45.17 8.90 10.31
CA SER A 3 -43.79 8.77 10.78
C SER A 3 -42.90 9.32 9.64
N LEU A 4 -42.00 10.26 9.93
CA LEU A 4 -40.91 10.69 9.05
C LEU A 4 -39.62 10.58 9.87
N ALA A 5 -39.06 9.38 9.92
CA ALA A 5 -37.79 9.09 10.58
C ALA A 5 -37.30 7.70 10.13
N LEU A 6 -36.78 7.61 8.90
CA LEU A 6 -35.83 6.59 8.45
C LEU A 6 -35.50 6.92 7.00
N VAL A 7 -34.29 7.42 6.75
CA VAL A 7 -33.50 7.49 5.50
C VAL A 7 -32.68 8.77 5.61
N LEU A 8 -31.58 8.71 6.35
CA LEU A 8 -30.35 9.52 6.15
C LEU A 8 -29.28 9.17 7.21
N ALA A 9 -29.20 7.89 7.60
CA ALA A 9 -28.14 7.34 8.46
C ALA A 9 -27.32 6.26 7.74
N LEU A 10 -27.31 6.27 6.40
CA LEU A 10 -26.64 5.25 5.56
C LEU A 10 -25.52 5.81 4.67
N LEU A 11 -25.06 7.04 4.92
CA LEU A 11 -24.04 7.72 4.10
C LEU A 11 -22.70 7.98 4.82
N ALA A 12 -22.45 7.30 5.95
CA ALA A 12 -21.21 7.49 6.73
C ALA A 12 -20.44 6.17 7.02
N GLY A 13 -20.79 5.05 6.37
CA GLY A 13 -20.19 3.73 6.64
C GLY A 13 -19.58 3.02 5.42
N LEU A 14 -19.39 3.72 4.30
CA LEU A 14 -18.94 3.14 3.01
C LEU A 14 -17.61 3.72 2.51
N LEU A 15 -16.83 4.34 3.39
CA LEU A 15 -15.48 4.84 3.11
C LEU A 15 -14.53 4.38 4.22
N ALA A 16 -14.34 3.07 4.36
CA ALA A 16 -13.14 2.57 5.02
C ALA A 16 -12.07 2.42 3.92
N PRO A 17 -11.13 3.36 3.77
CA PRO A 17 -10.07 3.22 2.78
C PRO A 17 -9.09 2.17 3.30
N ALA A 18 -8.37 1.52 2.38
CA ALA A 18 -7.34 0.54 2.74
C ALA A 18 -6.37 1.12 3.79
N THR A 19 -6.07 0.33 4.81
CA THR A 19 -5.09 0.68 5.85
C THR A 19 -3.70 0.77 5.24
N ALA A 20 -2.80 1.50 5.91
CA ALA A 20 -1.40 1.54 5.53
C ALA A 20 -0.74 0.16 5.77
N GLN A 21 0.41 -0.11 5.16
CA GLN A 21 1.13 -1.39 5.33
C GLN A 21 2.62 -1.08 5.45
N ALA A 22 3.29 -1.67 6.45
CA ALA A 22 4.75 -1.80 6.50
C ALA A 22 5.18 -3.05 5.71
N ASP A 23 6.24 -2.98 4.90
CA ASP A 23 6.73 -4.08 4.07
C ASP A 23 8.27 -4.11 4.01
N PRO A 24 8.93 -5.27 4.27
CA PRO A 24 10.35 -5.46 3.98
C PRO A 24 10.52 -5.56 2.46
N GLY A 25 10.86 -4.44 1.83
CA GLY A 25 10.96 -4.30 0.37
C GLY A 25 11.45 -5.55 -0.37
N THR A 26 10.50 -6.30 -0.93
CA THR A 26 10.71 -7.40 -1.89
C THR A 26 9.75 -7.21 -3.07
N PRO A 27 10.15 -7.57 -4.31
CA PRO A 27 9.53 -7.01 -5.51
C PRO A 27 8.25 -7.76 -5.87
N ASN A 28 7.11 -7.31 -5.35
CA ASN A 28 5.81 -7.74 -5.83
C ASN A 28 5.21 -6.69 -6.77
N SER A 29 5.13 -7.08 -8.04
CA SER A 29 4.73 -6.24 -9.17
C SER A 29 3.34 -5.58 -8.94
N PRO A 30 3.16 -4.27 -9.23
CA PRO A 30 1.94 -3.51 -8.93
C PRO A 30 0.74 -3.84 -9.84
N LEU A 31 0.52 -5.11 -10.21
CA LEU A 31 -0.33 -5.55 -11.34
C LEU A 31 -1.81 -5.63 -11.15
N LEU A 32 -2.33 -5.37 -9.96
CA LEU A 32 -3.73 -5.60 -9.70
C LEU A 32 -4.44 -4.30 -9.31
N PRO A 33 -5.49 -3.92 -10.05
CA PRO A 33 -6.61 -3.20 -9.46
C PRO A 33 -7.15 -4.01 -8.27
N PRO A 34 -7.66 -3.34 -7.23
CA PRO A 34 -8.09 -3.97 -5.99
C PRO A 34 -9.38 -4.78 -6.20
N GLU A 35 -9.23 -6.08 -6.46
CA GLU A 35 -10.31 -7.05 -6.23
C GLU A 35 -9.89 -8.22 -5.33
N THR A 36 -8.86 -8.04 -4.50
CA THR A 36 -8.67 -8.87 -3.29
C THR A 36 -8.06 -8.07 -2.14
N THR A 37 -8.71 -6.97 -1.76
CA THR A 37 -8.80 -6.60 -0.34
C THR A 37 -10.23 -6.19 -0.03
N ARG A 38 -10.93 -7.14 0.60
CA ARG A 38 -12.24 -7.06 1.25
C ARG A 38 -12.57 -5.62 1.73
N ASN A 39 -13.57 -4.98 1.11
CA ASN A 39 -14.62 -4.13 1.74
C ASN A 39 -15.35 -3.19 0.75
N VAL A 40 -15.67 -3.65 -0.45
CA VAL A 40 -16.88 -3.17 -1.16
C VAL A 40 -17.71 -4.39 -1.51
N LEU A 41 -18.88 -4.50 -0.87
CA LEU A 41 -19.95 -5.42 -1.28
C LEU A 41 -20.44 -5.00 -2.67
N HIS A 42 -19.69 -5.37 -3.72
CA HIS A 42 -20.31 -5.72 -4.99
C HIS A 42 -20.51 -7.23 -4.97
N PRO A 43 -21.74 -7.73 -5.16
CA PRO A 43 -22.01 -9.15 -5.30
C PRO A 43 -21.51 -9.59 -6.68
N ALA A 44 -20.20 -9.66 -6.86
CA ALA A 44 -19.62 -10.58 -7.81
C ALA A 44 -19.66 -11.96 -7.14
N PRO A 45 -20.29 -12.97 -7.75
CA PRO A 45 -20.28 -14.31 -7.19
C PRO A 45 -18.82 -14.74 -7.00
N GLU A 46 -18.49 -15.23 -5.80
CA GLU A 46 -17.30 -16.04 -5.58
C GLU A 46 -17.27 -17.13 -6.66
N SER A 47 -16.45 -16.93 -7.68
CA SER A 47 -16.19 -17.97 -8.67
C SER A 47 -14.69 -18.14 -8.77
N THR A 48 -14.22 -19.21 -8.14
CA THR A 48 -13.28 -20.18 -8.75
C THR A 48 -12.51 -19.67 -9.98
N ILE A 49 -11.44 -18.90 -9.80
CA ILE A 49 -10.43 -18.66 -10.85
C ILE A 49 -9.04 -18.90 -10.25
N TYR A 50 -8.70 -20.16 -9.97
CA TYR A 50 -7.31 -20.61 -9.81
C TYR A 50 -7.15 -22.09 -10.20
N ALA A 51 -7.65 -22.42 -11.39
CA ALA A 51 -7.17 -23.58 -12.14
C ALA A 51 -6.58 -23.06 -13.45
N ALA A 52 -5.50 -23.69 -13.94
CA ALA A 52 -5.02 -23.42 -15.29
C ALA A 52 -6.21 -23.47 -16.26
N ALA A 53 -6.27 -22.56 -17.23
CA ALA A 53 -7.32 -22.62 -18.25
C ALA A 53 -7.25 -23.99 -18.92
N THR A 54 -8.37 -24.68 -19.00
CA THR A 54 -8.42 -26.03 -19.57
C THR A 54 -8.20 -26.03 -21.09
N ASP A 55 -8.39 -24.87 -21.75
CA ASP A 55 -8.17 -24.66 -23.19
C ASP A 55 -7.69 -23.22 -23.48
N TYR A 56 -6.37 -22.97 -23.34
CA TYR A 56 -5.78 -21.66 -23.65
C TYR A 56 -6.09 -21.15 -25.08
N PRO A 57 -6.02 -21.96 -26.15
CA PRO A 57 -6.40 -21.52 -27.49
C PRO A 57 -7.83 -20.94 -27.57
N ALA A 58 -8.81 -21.58 -26.94
CA ALA A 58 -10.19 -21.07 -26.95
C ALA A 58 -10.33 -19.75 -26.18
N GLU A 59 -9.72 -19.67 -25.00
CA GLU A 59 -9.75 -18.48 -24.15
C GLU A 59 -9.08 -17.27 -24.81
N LEU A 60 -7.91 -17.46 -25.43
CA LEU A 60 -7.21 -16.38 -26.14
C LEU A 60 -8.02 -15.84 -27.32
N ARG A 61 -8.72 -16.71 -28.06
CA ARG A 61 -9.64 -16.29 -29.13
C ARG A 61 -10.87 -15.57 -28.58
N ALA A 62 -11.38 -15.98 -27.42
CA ALA A 62 -12.49 -15.30 -26.76
C ALA A 62 -12.07 -13.90 -26.31
N LEU A 63 -10.93 -13.78 -25.64
CA LEU A 63 -10.36 -12.50 -25.23
C LEU A 63 -10.12 -11.58 -26.43
N THR A 64 -9.54 -12.10 -27.52
CA THR A 64 -9.33 -11.34 -28.76
C THR A 64 -10.64 -10.73 -29.27
N ARG A 65 -11.73 -11.51 -29.32
CA ARG A 65 -13.04 -11.00 -29.76
C ARG A 65 -13.61 -9.95 -28.82
N VAL A 66 -13.45 -10.12 -27.52
CA VAL A 66 -13.90 -9.14 -26.50
C VAL A 66 -13.14 -7.82 -26.67
N LEU A 67 -11.81 -7.88 -26.83
CA LEU A 67 -10.97 -6.69 -27.01
C LEU A 67 -11.30 -5.95 -28.31
N ASP A 68 -11.55 -6.66 -29.42
CA ASP A 68 -11.85 -6.04 -30.72
C ASP A 68 -13.25 -5.43 -30.82
N ASN A 69 -14.21 -5.92 -30.02
CA ASN A 69 -15.60 -5.45 -30.04
C ASN A 69 -16.02 -4.80 -28.71
N TYR A 70 -15.03 -4.32 -27.95
CA TYR A 70 -15.23 -3.88 -26.57
C TYR A 70 -16.34 -2.83 -26.43
N THR A 71 -17.19 -3.05 -25.43
CA THR A 71 -18.11 -2.07 -24.88
C THR A 71 -17.93 -1.99 -23.37
N SER A 72 -18.50 -0.97 -22.72
CA SER A 72 -18.48 -0.87 -21.25
C SER A 72 -19.20 -2.03 -20.53
N ALA A 73 -19.97 -2.86 -21.25
CA ALA A 73 -20.57 -4.06 -20.66
C ALA A 73 -19.53 -5.18 -20.46
N ASP A 74 -18.36 -5.06 -21.10
CA ASP A 74 -17.31 -6.07 -21.13
C ASP A 74 -16.19 -5.80 -20.09
N ASP A 75 -16.30 -4.76 -19.26
CA ASP A 75 -15.29 -4.36 -18.26
C ASP A 75 -14.78 -5.56 -17.44
N ALA A 76 -15.70 -6.39 -16.92
CA ALA A 76 -15.36 -7.59 -16.14
C ALA A 76 -14.66 -8.68 -16.99
N ALA A 77 -15.07 -8.85 -18.24
CA ALA A 77 -14.48 -9.84 -19.14
C ALA A 77 -13.06 -9.44 -19.57
N VAL A 78 -12.85 -8.15 -19.86
CA VAL A 78 -11.51 -7.60 -20.13
C VAL A 78 -10.62 -7.76 -18.90
N HIS A 79 -11.11 -7.42 -17.71
CA HIS A 79 -10.36 -7.59 -16.47
C HIS A 79 -9.93 -9.05 -16.24
N ALA A 80 -10.88 -9.99 -16.32
CA ALA A 80 -10.59 -11.43 -16.20
C ALA A 80 -9.59 -11.91 -17.25
N GLY A 81 -9.67 -11.38 -18.47
CA GLY A 81 -8.70 -11.63 -19.54
C GLY A 81 -7.28 -11.19 -19.17
N MET A 82 -7.11 -10.06 -18.47
CA MET A 82 -5.79 -9.62 -18.02
C MET A 82 -5.21 -10.56 -16.95
N LEU A 83 -6.05 -11.09 -16.06
CA LEU A 83 -5.63 -12.09 -15.07
C LEU A 83 -5.22 -13.41 -15.74
N LEU A 84 -5.97 -13.86 -16.75
CA LEU A 84 -5.61 -15.02 -17.56
C LEU A 84 -4.23 -14.84 -18.19
N LEU A 85 -3.96 -13.68 -18.78
CA LEU A 85 -2.65 -13.37 -19.37
C LEU A 85 -1.57 -13.40 -18.28
N TYR A 86 -1.77 -12.69 -17.18
CA TYR A 86 -0.82 -12.58 -16.07
C TYR A 86 -0.35 -13.95 -15.56
N TYR A 87 -1.30 -14.80 -15.16
CA TYR A 87 -1.00 -16.14 -14.66
C TYR A 87 -0.57 -17.12 -15.75
N GLY A 88 -1.00 -16.91 -16.99
CA GLY A 88 -0.70 -17.76 -18.14
C GLY A 88 0.80 -17.95 -18.37
N HIS A 89 1.63 -16.93 -18.09
CA HIS A 89 3.08 -17.02 -18.26
C HIS A 89 3.74 -18.14 -17.44
N GLY A 90 3.09 -18.64 -16.38
CA GLY A 90 3.56 -19.78 -15.58
C GLY A 90 3.35 -21.15 -16.25
N TYR A 91 2.63 -21.22 -17.37
CA TYR A 91 2.22 -22.47 -18.01
C TYR A 91 2.78 -22.60 -19.44
N PRO A 92 3.53 -23.66 -19.78
CA PRO A 92 4.06 -23.86 -21.13
C PRO A 92 2.98 -23.92 -22.22
N GLU A 93 1.82 -24.49 -21.93
CA GLU A 93 0.70 -24.63 -22.86
C GLU A 93 0.12 -23.28 -23.28
N PHE A 94 0.10 -22.30 -22.37
CA PHE A 94 -0.30 -20.93 -22.67
C PHE A 94 0.65 -20.29 -23.69
N LEU A 95 1.96 -20.42 -23.46
CA LEU A 95 2.97 -19.86 -24.37
C LEU A 95 2.92 -20.51 -25.75
N ALA A 96 2.72 -21.83 -25.79
CA ALA A 96 2.50 -22.55 -27.04
C ALA A 96 1.24 -22.04 -27.78
N ALA A 97 0.15 -21.78 -27.05
CA ALA A 97 -1.08 -21.24 -27.62
C ALA A 97 -0.90 -19.82 -28.18
N VAL A 98 -0.23 -18.91 -27.45
CA VAL A 98 0.09 -17.55 -27.93
C VAL A 98 1.01 -17.59 -29.15
N TRP A 99 1.96 -18.53 -29.18
CA TRP A 99 2.87 -18.66 -30.33
C TRP A 99 2.14 -19.14 -31.58
N ALA A 100 1.24 -20.12 -31.42
CA ALA A 100 0.42 -20.65 -32.50
C ALA A 100 -0.59 -19.61 -33.03
N ASP A 101 -1.17 -18.79 -32.15
CA ASP A 101 -2.11 -17.72 -32.50
C ASP A 101 -1.74 -16.40 -31.81
N PRO A 102 -0.89 -15.57 -32.45
CA PRO A 102 -0.40 -14.34 -31.85
C PRO A 102 -1.40 -13.18 -31.92
N GLU A 103 -2.63 -13.40 -32.39
CA GLU A 103 -3.58 -12.30 -32.63
C GLU A 103 -3.96 -11.57 -31.34
N VAL A 104 -3.95 -12.26 -30.18
CA VAL A 104 -4.17 -11.64 -28.87
C VAL A 104 -3.19 -10.48 -28.61
N LEU A 105 -1.93 -10.57 -29.08
CA LEU A 105 -0.93 -9.52 -28.91
C LEU A 105 -1.31 -8.25 -29.70
N ARG A 106 -1.87 -8.44 -30.90
CA ARG A 106 -2.33 -7.31 -31.73
C ARG A 106 -3.64 -6.74 -31.20
N ALA A 107 -4.54 -7.57 -30.71
CA ALA A 107 -5.79 -7.16 -30.08
C ALA A 107 -5.55 -6.31 -28.82
N LEU A 108 -4.61 -6.71 -27.95
CA LEU A 108 -4.20 -5.88 -26.79
C LEU A 108 -3.70 -4.50 -27.24
N TYR A 109 -2.85 -4.46 -28.27
CA TYR A 109 -2.37 -3.19 -28.81
C TYR A 109 -3.51 -2.32 -29.37
N ARG A 110 -4.38 -2.90 -30.20
CA ARG A 110 -5.55 -2.19 -30.77
C ARG A 110 -6.48 -1.68 -29.68
N PHE A 111 -6.75 -2.49 -28.67
CA PHE A 111 -7.59 -2.12 -27.53
C PHE A 111 -7.02 -0.90 -26.81
N VAL A 112 -5.75 -0.93 -26.40
CA VAL A 112 -5.12 0.20 -25.70
C VAL A 112 -5.12 1.48 -26.55
N VAL A 113 -4.72 1.39 -27.82
CA VAL A 113 -4.63 2.57 -28.70
C VAL A 113 -6.00 3.09 -29.13
N GLY A 114 -6.99 2.20 -29.27
CA GLY A 114 -8.38 2.54 -29.60
C GLY A 114 -9.14 3.18 -28.42
N HIS A 115 -8.71 2.90 -27.19
CA HIS A 115 -9.36 3.34 -25.96
C HIS A 115 -8.48 4.23 -25.09
N LEU A 116 -7.62 5.05 -25.72
CA LEU A 116 -6.80 6.02 -25.01
C LEU A 116 -7.63 7.03 -24.20
N ASP A 117 -8.90 7.23 -24.53
CA ASP A 117 -9.86 8.07 -23.80
C ASP A 117 -10.18 7.54 -22.39
N LEU A 118 -9.99 6.24 -22.12
CA LEU A 118 -10.24 5.66 -20.79
C LEU A 118 -9.19 6.08 -19.76
N PHE A 119 -7.99 6.50 -20.17
CA PHE A 119 -7.00 7.06 -19.25
C PHE A 119 -7.51 8.36 -18.62
N GLY A 120 -7.38 8.47 -17.30
CA GLY A 120 -7.95 9.55 -16.49
C GLY A 120 -9.43 9.36 -16.10
N THR A 121 -9.99 8.17 -16.30
CA THR A 121 -11.35 7.79 -15.88
C THR A 121 -11.31 6.61 -14.92
N ASP A 122 -12.45 6.28 -14.31
CA ASP A 122 -12.60 5.10 -13.45
C ASP A 122 -12.34 3.77 -14.20
N ARG A 123 -12.35 3.78 -15.55
CA ARG A 123 -12.04 2.62 -16.40
C ARG A 123 -10.58 2.55 -16.87
N GLN A 124 -9.71 3.45 -16.40
CA GLN A 124 -8.30 3.46 -16.79
C GLN A 124 -7.61 2.11 -16.57
N TYR A 125 -7.98 1.39 -15.51
CA TYR A 125 -7.36 0.13 -15.15
C TYR A 125 -7.39 -0.91 -16.28
N LEU A 126 -8.42 -0.89 -17.14
CA LEU A 126 -8.54 -1.82 -18.27
C LEU A 126 -7.40 -1.63 -19.27
N VAL A 127 -7.17 -0.40 -19.71
CA VAL A 127 -6.12 -0.06 -20.68
C VAL A 127 -4.73 -0.05 -20.06
N GLN A 128 -4.61 0.30 -18.77
CA GLN A 128 -3.34 0.23 -18.05
C GLN A 128 -2.89 -1.23 -17.87
N ASN A 129 -3.79 -2.14 -17.50
CA ASN A 129 -3.47 -3.56 -17.38
C ASN A 129 -3.14 -4.16 -18.75
N ALA A 130 -3.95 -3.88 -19.79
CA ALA A 130 -3.67 -4.37 -21.15
C ALA A 130 -2.31 -3.89 -21.68
N THR A 131 -1.89 -2.66 -21.34
CA THR A 131 -0.55 -2.15 -21.65
C THR A 131 0.53 -3.02 -21.01
N ARG A 132 0.38 -3.33 -19.72
CA ARG A 132 1.38 -4.09 -18.96
C ARG A 132 1.39 -5.56 -19.37
N GLU A 133 0.24 -6.16 -19.65
CA GLU A 133 0.18 -7.54 -20.12
C GLU A 133 0.75 -7.70 -21.53
N LEU A 134 0.55 -6.74 -22.43
CA LEU A 134 1.30 -6.72 -23.70
C LEU A 134 2.82 -6.61 -23.45
N GLY A 135 3.22 -5.76 -22.51
CA GLY A 135 4.61 -5.60 -22.09
C GLY A 135 5.22 -6.85 -21.46
N ARG A 136 4.45 -7.64 -20.72
CA ARG A 136 4.88 -8.86 -20.03
C ARG A 136 5.41 -9.93 -20.97
N PHE A 137 4.96 -9.94 -22.24
CA PHE A 137 5.50 -10.82 -23.27
C PHE A 137 6.95 -10.51 -23.67
N LEU A 138 7.50 -9.37 -23.25
CA LEU A 138 8.93 -9.07 -23.42
C LEU A 138 9.83 -10.09 -22.70
N GLN A 139 9.34 -10.77 -21.66
CA GLN A 139 10.11 -11.79 -20.94
C GLN A 139 10.46 -13.01 -21.81
N HIS A 140 9.75 -13.21 -22.92
CA HIS A 140 9.87 -14.38 -23.79
C HIS A 140 10.63 -14.02 -25.06
N ASN A 141 11.88 -14.49 -25.18
CA ASN A 141 12.79 -14.12 -26.27
C ASN A 141 12.20 -14.30 -27.69
N ASP A 142 11.39 -15.34 -27.90
CA ASP A 142 10.79 -15.64 -29.21
C ASP A 142 9.54 -14.79 -29.52
N ILE A 143 8.91 -14.19 -28.50
CA ILE A 143 7.74 -13.32 -28.65
C ILE A 143 8.13 -11.85 -28.60
N ALA A 144 9.12 -11.47 -27.79
CA ALA A 144 9.55 -10.10 -27.58
C ALA A 144 9.69 -9.30 -28.89
N PRO A 145 10.37 -9.78 -29.96
CA PRO A 145 10.47 -9.07 -31.24
C PRO A 145 9.13 -8.66 -31.86
N ARG A 146 8.04 -9.40 -31.59
CA ARG A 146 6.70 -9.12 -32.12
C ARG A 146 6.01 -7.97 -31.37
N VAL A 147 6.27 -7.81 -30.07
CA VAL A 147 5.61 -6.78 -29.23
C VAL A 147 6.41 -5.48 -29.13
N ARG A 148 7.75 -5.51 -29.33
CA ARG A 148 8.60 -4.30 -29.25
C ARG A 148 8.11 -3.13 -30.11
N PRO A 149 7.63 -3.30 -31.37
CA PRO A 149 7.12 -2.18 -32.17
C PRO A 149 5.87 -1.55 -31.55
N SER A 150 4.91 -2.36 -31.11
CA SER A 150 3.67 -1.89 -30.48
C SER A 150 3.94 -1.13 -29.18
N LEU A 151 4.84 -1.64 -28.33
CA LEU A 151 5.21 -0.98 -27.08
C LEU A 151 5.97 0.33 -27.32
N ALA A 152 6.84 0.39 -28.35
CA ALA A 152 7.51 1.63 -28.72
C ALA A 152 6.53 2.69 -29.24
N ASP A 153 5.54 2.28 -30.03
CA ASP A 153 4.46 3.17 -30.48
C ASP A 153 3.61 3.67 -29.30
N MET A 154 3.22 2.78 -28.37
CA MET A 154 2.51 3.17 -27.14
C MET A 154 3.30 4.18 -26.30
N ALA A 155 4.59 3.93 -26.07
CA ALA A 155 5.45 4.86 -25.34
C ALA A 155 5.57 6.22 -26.05
N ALA A 156 5.56 6.26 -27.38
CA ALA A 156 5.63 7.51 -28.14
C ALA A 156 4.34 8.37 -28.06
N ARG A 157 3.21 7.78 -27.66
CA ARG A 157 1.91 8.49 -27.52
C ARG A 157 1.76 9.19 -26.17
N GLY A 158 2.49 8.73 -25.15
CA GLY A 158 2.42 9.25 -23.79
C GLY A 158 3.70 9.97 -23.35
N ASP A 159 3.69 10.45 -22.12
CA ASP A 159 4.86 11.00 -21.44
C ASP A 159 4.73 10.74 -19.93
N VAL A 160 5.75 11.05 -19.13
CA VAL A 160 5.73 10.85 -17.66
C VAL A 160 4.74 11.72 -16.90
N VAL A 161 4.05 12.63 -17.58
CA VAL A 161 3.06 13.56 -16.99
C VAL A 161 1.85 13.65 -17.90
N GLY A 162 0.73 14.07 -17.34
CA GLY A 162 -0.53 14.23 -18.05
C GLY A 162 -1.32 12.92 -18.14
N ARG A 163 -2.43 12.99 -18.86
CA ARG A 163 -3.46 11.95 -18.85
C ARG A 163 -2.95 10.56 -19.27
N LEU A 164 -1.99 10.49 -20.21
CA LEU A 164 -1.42 9.24 -20.70
C LEU A 164 -0.15 8.80 -19.94
N ALA A 165 0.14 9.38 -18.76
CA ALA A 165 1.25 8.92 -17.95
C ALA A 165 1.16 7.46 -17.51
N PRO A 166 -0.01 6.92 -17.13
CA PRO A 166 -0.12 5.50 -16.77
C PRO A 166 0.21 4.55 -17.94
N LEU A 167 -0.08 4.94 -19.19
CA LEU A 167 0.36 4.21 -20.39
C LEU A 167 1.88 4.18 -20.48
N TRP A 168 2.49 5.37 -20.43
CA TRP A 168 3.95 5.51 -20.59
C TRP A 168 4.71 4.79 -19.47
N VAL A 169 4.25 4.94 -18.23
CA VAL A 169 4.87 4.30 -17.06
C VAL A 169 4.69 2.79 -17.11
N GLY A 170 3.52 2.28 -17.51
CA GLY A 170 3.30 0.84 -17.68
C GLY A 170 4.23 0.22 -18.72
N VAL A 171 4.51 0.91 -19.84
CA VAL A 171 5.52 0.45 -20.81
C VAL A 171 6.93 0.52 -20.20
N ALA A 172 7.29 1.64 -19.56
CA ALA A 172 8.62 1.81 -18.98
C ALA A 172 8.94 0.75 -17.92
N GLU A 173 7.96 0.41 -17.09
CA GLU A 173 8.06 -0.65 -16.08
C GLU A 173 8.35 -2.01 -16.73
N MET A 174 7.53 -2.44 -17.70
CA MET A 174 7.72 -3.74 -18.36
C MET A 174 9.04 -3.81 -19.13
N VAL A 175 9.49 -2.69 -19.70
CA VAL A 175 10.80 -2.60 -20.36
C VAL A 175 11.93 -2.73 -19.34
N ASP A 176 11.86 -2.08 -18.17
CA ASP A 176 12.91 -2.19 -17.15
C ASP A 176 13.04 -3.62 -16.61
N TRP A 177 11.92 -4.32 -16.43
CA TRP A 177 11.91 -5.72 -15.97
C TRP A 177 12.41 -6.71 -17.02
N TYR A 178 11.94 -6.58 -18.27
CA TYR A 178 12.06 -7.68 -19.24
C TYR A 178 12.85 -7.33 -20.51
N ASP A 179 13.10 -6.05 -20.81
CA ASP A 179 13.77 -5.64 -22.05
C ASP A 179 14.76 -4.48 -21.84
N LYS A 180 15.39 -4.44 -20.66
CA LYS A 180 16.20 -3.31 -20.20
C LYS A 180 17.33 -2.95 -21.16
N ALA A 181 17.97 -3.95 -21.76
CA ALA A 181 19.03 -3.75 -22.75
C ALA A 181 18.56 -2.96 -24.00
N ASN A 182 17.25 -2.95 -24.28
CA ASN A 182 16.62 -2.27 -25.41
C ASN A 182 15.86 -1.00 -25.02
N CYS A 183 16.00 -0.49 -23.80
CA CYS A 183 15.27 0.68 -23.28
C CYS A 183 15.33 1.92 -24.20
N ARG A 184 16.41 2.09 -24.98
CA ARG A 184 16.57 3.20 -25.93
C ARG A 184 15.50 3.22 -27.01
N ARG A 185 14.98 2.05 -27.40
CA ARG A 185 13.91 1.91 -28.39
C ARG A 185 12.61 2.58 -27.94
N TYR A 186 12.36 2.58 -26.63
CA TYR A 186 11.13 3.09 -26.02
C TYR A 186 11.32 4.49 -25.42
N ASN A 187 12.56 5.00 -25.40
CA ASN A 187 12.95 6.22 -24.68
C ASN A 187 12.64 6.14 -23.16
N THR A 188 12.93 4.99 -22.54
CA THR A 188 12.62 4.70 -21.13
C THR A 188 13.85 4.41 -20.26
N CYS A 189 15.08 4.51 -20.79
CA CYS A 189 16.29 4.14 -20.03
C CYS A 189 16.48 4.92 -18.73
N ASP A 190 16.03 6.17 -18.69
CA ASP A 190 16.15 7.08 -17.55
C ASP A 190 14.80 7.32 -16.86
N PHE A 191 13.84 6.41 -17.00
CA PHE A 191 12.45 6.67 -16.62
C PHE A 191 12.28 7.08 -15.15
N ARG A 192 12.98 6.43 -14.21
CA ARG A 192 12.93 6.79 -12.78
C ARG A 192 13.39 8.24 -12.56
N THR A 193 14.52 8.63 -13.15
CA THR A 193 15.02 10.02 -13.08
C THR A 193 14.08 11.01 -13.77
N LYS A 194 13.49 10.61 -14.90
CA LYS A 194 12.54 11.43 -15.65
C LYS A 194 11.26 11.69 -14.86
N ILE A 195 10.71 10.67 -14.19
CA ILE A 195 9.57 10.77 -13.27
C ILE A 195 9.97 11.64 -12.07
N ASP A 196 11.07 11.34 -11.38
CA ASP A 196 11.52 12.12 -10.20
C ASP A 196 11.63 13.62 -10.48
N ARG A 197 12.22 13.99 -11.63
CA ARG A 197 12.41 15.39 -12.02
C ARG A 197 11.11 16.10 -12.40
N ARG A 198 10.17 15.39 -13.05
CA ARG A 198 9.00 16.02 -13.69
C ARG A 198 7.69 15.85 -12.91
N VAL A 199 7.62 14.82 -12.09
CA VAL A 199 6.47 14.53 -11.21
C VAL A 199 6.77 15.08 -9.83
N LEU A 200 7.86 14.66 -9.18
CA LEU A 200 8.20 15.06 -7.81
C LEU A 200 8.99 16.38 -7.72
N THR A 201 8.35 17.45 -8.23
CA THR A 201 8.97 18.77 -8.45
C THR A 201 9.14 19.61 -7.18
N VAL A 202 8.37 19.35 -6.13
CA VAL A 202 8.47 20.07 -4.86
C VAL A 202 9.55 19.41 -4.00
N ARG A 203 10.55 20.17 -3.59
CA ARG A 203 11.57 19.77 -2.62
C ARG A 203 11.55 20.77 -1.45
N HIS A 204 11.32 20.28 -0.24
CA HIS A 204 11.22 21.11 0.95
C HIS A 204 11.94 20.44 2.12
N THR A 205 12.64 21.24 2.93
CA THR A 205 13.32 20.75 4.14
C THR A 205 12.58 21.32 5.34
N CYS A 206 11.97 20.45 6.15
CA CYS A 206 11.31 20.84 7.40
C CYS A 206 12.34 21.06 8.51
N SER A 207 13.31 20.15 8.61
CA SER A 207 14.39 20.15 9.61
C SER A 207 15.61 19.38 9.08
N ALA A 208 16.66 19.23 9.90
CA ALA A 208 17.81 18.38 9.56
C ALA A 208 17.40 16.90 9.38
N THR A 209 16.35 16.45 10.07
CA THR A 209 15.88 15.05 10.12
C THR A 209 14.61 14.81 9.31
N LEU A 210 14.06 15.83 8.63
CA LEU A 210 12.79 15.70 7.90
C LEU A 210 12.78 16.53 6.63
N LYS A 211 12.56 15.84 5.51
CA LYS A 211 12.42 16.42 4.17
C LYS A 211 11.11 15.98 3.55
N ILE A 212 10.55 16.83 2.69
CA ILE A 212 9.38 16.53 1.88
C ILE A 212 9.78 16.62 0.41
N ARG A 213 9.42 15.57 -0.34
CA ARG A 213 9.49 15.53 -1.80
C ARG A 213 8.09 15.27 -2.33
N ALA A 214 7.48 16.22 -3.03
CA ALA A 214 6.08 16.09 -3.42
C ALA A 214 5.84 16.39 -4.90
N GLN A 215 4.76 15.83 -5.44
CA GLN A 215 4.26 16.19 -6.75
C GLN A 215 3.70 17.61 -6.75
N GLN A 216 2.87 17.90 -5.75
CA GLN A 216 2.29 19.21 -5.52
C GLN A 216 1.96 19.36 -4.04
N LEU A 217 2.42 20.45 -3.43
CA LEU A 217 1.94 20.94 -2.14
C LEU A 217 2.13 22.46 -2.12
N THR A 218 1.12 23.18 -1.66
CA THR A 218 1.24 24.62 -1.43
C THR A 218 2.18 24.91 -0.26
N ARG A 219 2.69 26.14 -0.17
CA ARG A 219 3.52 26.57 0.99
C ARG A 219 2.79 26.40 2.33
N THR A 220 1.47 26.57 2.35
CA THR A 220 0.66 26.40 3.57
C THR A 220 0.56 24.93 3.96
N GLN A 221 0.27 24.05 3.00
CA GLN A 221 0.23 22.60 3.21
C GLN A 221 1.60 22.09 3.69
N LEU A 222 2.70 22.50 3.05
CA LEU A 222 4.07 22.15 3.50
C LEU A 222 4.32 22.55 4.96
N ARG A 223 3.98 23.79 5.36
CA ARG A 223 4.13 24.23 6.75
C ARG A 223 3.25 23.43 7.72
N GLN A 224 2.01 23.13 7.33
CA GLN A 224 1.10 22.32 8.13
C GLN A 224 1.64 20.90 8.33
N THR A 225 2.11 20.26 7.27
CA THR A 225 2.74 18.93 7.32
C THR A 225 3.98 18.94 8.21
N CYS A 226 4.92 19.87 8.01
CA CYS A 226 6.11 19.96 8.84
C CYS A 226 5.77 20.18 10.33
N ALA A 227 4.80 21.04 10.63
CA ALA A 227 4.38 21.31 12.01
C ALA A 227 3.70 20.11 12.67
N SER A 228 2.85 19.38 11.93
CA SER A 228 2.21 18.15 12.42
C SER A 228 3.25 17.09 12.76
N LEU A 229 4.19 16.83 11.86
CA LEU A 229 5.25 15.84 12.08
C LEU A 229 6.16 16.22 13.24
N ALA A 230 6.60 17.49 13.34
CA ALA A 230 7.38 17.96 14.47
C ALA A 230 6.63 17.88 15.81
N GLY A 231 5.32 18.11 15.81
CA GLY A 231 4.50 17.98 17.01
C GLY A 231 4.32 16.51 17.43
N GLN A 232 4.14 15.61 16.47
CA GLN A 232 4.00 14.18 16.72
C GLN A 232 5.31 13.56 17.21
N ASP A 233 6.44 13.97 16.64
CA ASP A 233 7.79 13.59 17.07
C ASP A 233 7.96 13.84 18.58
N ALA A 234 7.65 15.06 19.03
CA ALA A 234 7.67 15.39 20.45
C ALA A 234 6.65 14.58 21.28
N ALA A 235 5.52 14.19 20.70
CA ALA A 235 4.51 13.37 21.38
C ALA A 235 4.96 11.92 21.56
N PHE A 236 5.54 11.33 20.52
CA PHE A 236 6.14 9.99 20.54
C PHE A 236 7.14 9.87 21.69
N HIS A 237 8.14 10.76 21.73
CA HIS A 237 9.20 10.73 22.75
C HIS A 237 8.66 10.86 24.17
N ARG A 238 7.53 11.55 24.38
CA ARG A 238 6.87 11.63 25.70
C ARG A 238 6.17 10.33 26.09
N VAL A 239 5.60 9.62 25.12
CA VAL A 239 4.88 8.36 25.36
C VAL A 239 5.87 7.24 25.65
N VAL A 240 6.86 7.04 24.79
CA VAL A 240 7.77 5.88 24.86
C VAL A 240 9.00 6.12 25.74
N ARG A 241 9.34 7.39 26.00
CA ARG A 241 10.46 7.82 26.85
C ARG A 241 11.78 7.15 26.45
N ASP A 242 12.05 7.12 25.15
CA ASP A 242 13.27 6.56 24.60
C ASP A 242 14.51 7.35 25.05
N PRO A 243 15.67 6.69 25.12
CA PRO A 243 16.95 7.33 25.41
C PRO A 243 17.64 7.92 24.15
N GLY A 244 16.96 7.94 23.00
CA GLY A 244 17.55 8.18 21.68
C GLY A 244 17.47 6.94 20.78
N PRO A 245 18.04 7.01 19.55
CA PRO A 245 17.93 5.95 18.55
C PRO A 245 18.46 4.61 19.05
N VAL A 246 17.87 3.51 18.58
CA VAL A 246 18.33 2.15 18.88
C VAL A 246 19.74 1.92 18.35
N ALA A 247 20.46 0.98 18.97
CA ALA A 247 21.81 0.65 18.53
C ALA A 247 21.81 0.14 17.08
N GLY A 248 22.75 0.63 16.28
CA GLY A 248 22.88 0.21 14.88
C GLY A 248 21.99 0.98 13.88
N ASP A 249 21.06 1.81 14.34
CA ASP A 249 20.29 2.69 13.43
C ASP A 249 21.22 3.75 12.80
N GLN A 250 21.38 3.69 11.48
CA GLN A 250 22.13 4.70 10.71
C GLN A 250 21.21 5.63 9.93
N ASN A 251 19.91 5.49 10.10
CA ASN A 251 18.98 6.46 9.58
C ASN A 251 19.28 7.83 10.23
N THR A 252 19.12 8.89 9.47
CA THR A 252 19.42 10.26 9.96
C THR A 252 18.34 11.26 9.60
N ALA A 253 17.47 10.91 8.66
CA ALA A 253 16.40 11.78 8.22
C ALA A 253 15.32 10.95 7.53
N LEU A 254 14.05 11.35 7.70
CA LEU A 254 12.94 10.86 6.90
C LEU A 254 12.73 11.73 5.65
N GLU A 255 12.54 11.09 4.50
CA GLU A 255 12.00 11.75 3.30
C GLU A 255 10.53 11.34 3.12
N VAL A 256 9.62 12.30 3.31
CA VAL A 256 8.20 12.13 3.04
C VAL A 256 7.96 12.40 1.56
N VAL A 257 7.59 11.37 0.81
CA VAL A 257 7.23 11.45 -0.61
C VAL A 257 5.72 11.54 -0.77
N VAL A 258 5.20 12.62 -1.39
CA VAL A 258 3.75 12.86 -1.49
C VAL A 258 3.31 13.02 -2.94
N PHE A 259 2.51 12.08 -3.43
CA PHE A 259 1.81 12.19 -4.71
C PHE A 259 0.51 13.00 -4.58
N ASN A 260 0.08 13.62 -5.67
CA ASN A 260 -1.05 14.54 -5.65
C ASN A 260 -2.41 13.82 -5.52
N THR A 261 -2.51 12.59 -5.99
CA THR A 261 -3.73 11.78 -5.93
C THR A 261 -3.40 10.33 -5.65
N SER A 262 -4.39 9.55 -5.20
CA SER A 262 -4.26 8.10 -5.10
C SER A 262 -3.94 7.43 -6.45
N ASN A 263 -4.41 8.00 -7.56
CA ASN A 263 -4.08 7.53 -8.90
C ASN A 263 -2.62 7.81 -9.30
N ASP A 264 -2.08 8.98 -8.94
CA ASP A 264 -0.66 9.30 -9.15
C ASP A 264 0.23 8.36 -8.33
N TYR A 265 -0.15 8.06 -7.08
CA TYR A 265 0.55 7.08 -6.24
C TYR A 265 0.61 5.71 -6.91
N ARG A 266 -0.53 5.16 -7.36
CA ARG A 266 -0.58 3.89 -8.10
C ARG A 266 0.22 3.92 -9.42
N THR A 267 0.33 5.09 -10.04
CA THR A 267 1.06 5.23 -11.31
C THR A 267 2.57 5.23 -11.09
N TYR A 268 3.08 5.97 -10.09
CA TYR A 268 4.51 6.27 -9.99
C TYR A 268 5.22 5.60 -8.81
N ALA A 269 4.54 5.35 -7.69
CA ALA A 269 5.22 4.96 -6.45
C ALA A 269 5.87 3.58 -6.58
N GLY A 270 5.13 2.59 -7.10
CA GLY A 270 5.66 1.24 -7.29
C GLY A 270 6.89 1.20 -8.21
N VAL A 271 6.90 1.99 -9.29
CA VAL A 271 8.05 1.98 -10.21
C VAL A 271 9.25 2.81 -9.72
N LEU A 272 9.03 3.77 -8.81
CA LEU A 272 10.09 4.59 -8.23
C LEU A 272 10.75 3.97 -7.01
N PHE A 273 9.98 3.23 -6.22
CA PHE A 273 10.37 2.75 -4.89
C PHE A 273 10.27 1.24 -4.73
N ASP A 274 9.84 0.53 -5.78
CA ASP A 274 9.65 -0.93 -5.79
C ASP A 274 8.71 -1.41 -4.66
N ILE A 275 7.61 -0.67 -4.46
CA ILE A 275 6.58 -0.94 -3.43
C ILE A 275 5.24 -1.40 -4.01
N SER A 276 4.47 -2.14 -3.21
CA SER A 276 3.03 -2.29 -3.44
C SER A 276 2.31 -0.94 -3.25
N THR A 277 1.36 -0.65 -4.14
CA THR A 277 0.55 0.58 -4.08
C THR A 277 -0.92 0.32 -3.73
N ASN A 278 -1.25 -0.89 -3.24
CA ASN A 278 -2.58 -1.24 -2.75
C ASN A 278 -2.72 -0.97 -1.24
N ASN A 279 -2.33 0.22 -0.83
CA ASN A 279 -2.31 0.68 0.56
C ASN A 279 -2.45 2.21 0.59
N GLY A 280 -2.61 2.76 1.78
CA GLY A 280 -2.73 4.22 1.97
C GLY A 280 -1.41 5.00 1.92
N GLY A 281 -0.31 4.32 1.64
CA GLY A 281 1.05 4.80 1.84
C GLY A 281 1.87 3.74 2.58
N MET A 282 3.19 3.85 2.49
CA MET A 282 4.12 2.86 3.02
C MET A 282 5.39 3.54 3.55
N TYR A 283 5.75 3.19 4.77
CA TYR A 283 7.06 3.43 5.34
C TYR A 283 8.06 2.38 4.84
N LEU A 284 9.17 2.87 4.32
CA LEU A 284 10.36 2.10 4.00
C LEU A 284 11.48 2.57 4.92
N GLU A 285 11.82 1.73 5.89
CA GLU A 285 12.95 1.93 6.79
C GLU A 285 14.27 2.06 6.02
N GLY A 286 14.38 1.30 4.92
CA GLY A 286 15.59 1.21 4.12
C GLY A 286 16.58 0.18 4.68
N ASP A 287 17.65 -0.06 3.93
CA ASP A 287 18.82 -0.81 4.42
C ASP A 287 19.56 0.06 5.47
N PRO A 288 19.70 -0.40 6.74
CA PRO A 288 20.40 0.30 7.80
C PRO A 288 21.84 0.67 7.45
N ALA A 289 22.47 0.04 6.45
CA ALA A 289 23.85 0.35 6.05
C ALA A 289 23.97 1.43 4.96
N LEU A 290 22.89 1.75 4.22
CA LEU A 290 23.01 2.50 2.95
C LEU A 290 21.86 3.44 2.59
N ASN A 291 20.70 3.41 3.26
CA ASN A 291 19.49 4.00 2.68
C ASN A 291 18.85 5.17 3.46
N GLN A 292 18.25 6.07 2.68
CA GLN A 292 17.36 7.14 3.10
C GLN A 292 15.99 6.54 3.42
N ALA A 293 15.56 6.57 4.68
CA ALA A 293 14.21 6.16 5.05
C ALA A 293 13.17 7.06 4.39
N ARG A 294 12.05 6.45 3.99
CA ARG A 294 10.99 7.13 3.24
C ARG A 294 9.63 6.77 3.77
N PHE A 295 8.77 7.76 3.86
CA PHE A 295 7.33 7.54 3.91
C PHE A 295 6.75 7.97 2.58
N ILE A 296 6.20 7.03 1.80
CA ILE A 296 5.64 7.30 0.48
C ILE A 296 4.12 7.26 0.57
N ALA A 297 3.46 8.35 0.19
CA ALA A 297 2.00 8.50 0.30
C ALA A 297 1.41 9.42 -0.76
N HIS A 298 0.11 9.71 -0.63
CA HIS A 298 -0.61 10.65 -1.45
C HIS A 298 -1.51 11.58 -0.62
N GLU A 299 -1.92 12.69 -1.22
CA GLU A 299 -3.04 13.48 -0.71
C GLU A 299 -4.32 12.62 -0.71
N ALA A 300 -5.13 12.78 0.34
CA ALA A 300 -6.47 12.21 0.44
C ALA A 300 -7.43 13.04 -0.42
N ASP A 301 -7.32 12.89 -1.75
CA ASP A 301 -8.00 13.70 -2.78
C ASP A 301 -9.54 13.58 -2.79
N TRP A 302 -10.09 12.65 -2.00
CA TRP A 302 -11.53 12.53 -1.75
C TRP A 302 -12.03 13.40 -0.59
N LEU A 303 -11.14 14.01 0.20
CA LEU A 303 -11.51 14.87 1.31
C LEU A 303 -11.66 16.33 0.86
N PRO A 304 -12.62 17.10 1.42
CA PRO A 304 -12.77 18.52 1.11
C PRO A 304 -11.65 19.39 1.70
N THR A 305 -10.86 18.83 2.63
CA THR A 305 -9.75 19.49 3.31
C THR A 305 -8.47 18.71 3.07
N PHE A 306 -7.37 19.42 2.88
CA PHE A 306 -6.06 18.82 2.71
C PHE A 306 -5.71 17.88 3.84
N ALA A 307 -5.36 16.65 3.48
CA ALA A 307 -4.69 15.70 4.34
C ALA A 307 -3.76 14.84 3.47
N ILE A 308 -2.59 14.49 4.00
CA ILE A 308 -1.81 13.39 3.44
C ILE A 308 -2.34 12.11 4.10
N TRP A 309 -2.77 11.16 3.29
CA TRP A 309 -3.40 9.95 3.78
C TRP A 309 -2.43 9.16 4.65
N ASN A 310 -2.89 8.71 5.82
CA ASN A 310 -2.12 7.97 6.84
C ASN A 310 -0.83 8.65 7.35
N LEU A 311 -0.64 9.95 7.14
CA LEU A 311 0.59 10.67 7.49
C LEU A 311 1.10 10.41 8.91
N ASN A 312 0.23 10.61 9.90
CA ASN A 312 0.63 10.48 11.30
C ASN A 312 0.76 9.01 11.72
N HIS A 313 0.00 8.09 11.10
CA HIS A 313 0.17 6.66 11.35
C HIS A 313 1.57 6.21 10.91
N GLU A 314 1.92 6.48 9.64
CA GLU A 314 3.19 6.07 9.04
C GLU A 314 4.41 6.81 9.62
N TYR A 315 4.24 8.04 10.07
CA TYR A 315 5.30 8.71 10.82
C TYR A 315 5.59 8.03 12.16
N THR A 316 4.60 7.36 12.77
CA THR A 316 4.84 6.56 13.97
C THR A 316 5.71 5.37 13.65
N HIS A 317 5.48 4.66 12.53
CA HIS A 317 6.34 3.54 12.12
C HIS A 317 7.80 3.97 11.94
N TYR A 318 8.05 5.14 11.36
CA TYR A 318 9.40 5.71 11.29
C TYR A 318 10.03 5.94 12.66
N LEU A 319 9.27 6.51 13.60
CA LEU A 319 9.78 6.77 14.94
C LEU A 319 9.97 5.47 15.74
N ASP A 320 9.04 4.53 15.63
CA ASP A 320 9.08 3.22 16.31
C ASP A 320 10.29 2.40 15.83
N GLY A 321 10.51 2.32 14.50
CA GLY A 321 11.72 1.70 13.92
C GLY A 321 13.01 2.35 14.40
N ARG A 322 13.03 3.69 14.48
CA ARG A 322 14.23 4.43 14.90
C ARG A 322 14.56 4.32 16.39
N PHE A 323 13.54 4.32 17.25
CA PHE A 323 13.71 4.59 18.68
C PHE A 323 13.29 3.43 19.59
N ASP A 324 12.53 2.46 19.08
CA ASP A 324 11.98 1.36 19.86
C ASP A 324 12.32 -0.03 19.32
N MET A 325 12.33 -0.23 18.00
CA MET A 325 12.48 -1.55 17.37
C MET A 325 13.91 -1.76 16.86
N HIS A 326 14.66 -2.69 17.47
CA HIS A 326 16.04 -2.99 17.06
C HIS A 326 16.11 -3.82 15.76
N GLY A 327 17.09 -3.53 14.89
CA GLY A 327 17.30 -4.34 13.69
C GLY A 327 16.29 -4.01 12.59
N ASP A 328 16.04 -4.96 11.69
CA ASP A 328 15.12 -4.78 10.57
C ASP A 328 13.74 -5.39 10.83
N PHE A 329 12.83 -5.21 9.88
CA PHE A 329 11.48 -5.75 9.98
C PHE A 329 11.44 -7.29 10.12
N GLU A 330 12.36 -8.04 9.50
CA GLU A 330 12.40 -9.49 9.64
C GLU A 330 12.76 -9.89 11.08
N GLU A 331 13.73 -9.20 11.69
CA GLU A 331 14.09 -9.37 13.09
C GLU A 331 12.92 -9.05 14.03
N ASN A 332 12.25 -7.92 13.77
CA ASN A 332 11.09 -7.44 14.52
C ASN A 332 9.91 -8.44 14.50
N MET A 333 9.83 -9.30 13.47
CA MET A 333 8.76 -10.28 13.29
C MET A 333 9.08 -11.67 13.87
N THR A 334 10.26 -11.87 14.49
CA THR A 334 10.64 -13.17 15.10
C THR A 334 9.74 -13.61 16.25
N THR A 335 9.01 -12.66 16.85
CA THR A 335 7.88 -12.92 17.76
C THR A 335 6.67 -12.08 17.33
N PRO A 336 5.44 -12.40 17.77
CA PRO A 336 4.28 -11.57 17.42
C PRO A 336 4.35 -10.16 18.02
N THR A 337 4.72 -9.18 17.20
CA THR A 337 4.86 -7.76 17.56
C THR A 337 3.83 -6.85 16.89
N VAL A 338 3.02 -7.38 15.96
CA VAL A 338 2.05 -6.60 15.15
C VAL A 338 1.02 -5.86 16.00
N TRP A 339 0.64 -6.41 17.17
CA TRP A 339 -0.26 -5.72 18.10
C TRP A 339 0.32 -4.38 18.58
N TRP A 340 1.65 -4.31 18.72
CA TRP A 340 2.38 -3.09 19.08
C TRP A 340 2.58 -2.23 17.85
N ILE A 341 3.21 -2.74 16.79
CA ILE A 341 3.59 -1.94 15.61
C ILE A 341 2.37 -1.19 15.05
N GLU A 342 1.31 -1.90 14.69
CA GLU A 342 0.11 -1.29 14.11
C GLU A 342 -0.75 -0.60 15.19
N GLY A 343 -0.85 -1.21 16.37
CA GLY A 343 -1.64 -0.65 17.46
C GLY A 343 -1.09 0.67 17.99
N PHE A 344 0.23 0.82 18.02
CA PHE A 344 0.92 2.01 18.51
C PHE A 344 0.90 3.11 17.46
N ALA A 345 1.07 2.78 16.18
CA ALA A 345 0.86 3.71 15.09
C ALA A 345 -0.56 4.31 15.09
N GLU A 346 -1.58 3.48 15.30
CA GLU A 346 -2.94 3.98 15.48
C GLU A 346 -3.09 4.79 16.78
N HIS A 347 -2.58 4.28 17.89
CA HIS A 347 -2.73 4.95 19.20
C HIS A 347 -2.13 6.34 19.18
N LEU A 348 -0.89 6.48 18.72
CA LEU A 348 -0.20 7.75 18.66
C LEU A 348 -0.84 8.68 17.64
N SER A 349 -1.18 8.20 16.44
CA SER A 349 -1.82 8.99 15.38
C SER A 349 -3.13 9.64 15.87
N TYR A 350 -4.04 8.84 16.43
CA TYR A 350 -5.34 9.34 16.89
C TYR A 350 -5.20 10.23 18.13
N SER A 351 -4.37 9.84 19.11
CA SER A 351 -4.19 10.64 20.33
C SER A 351 -3.50 11.98 20.06
N TYR A 352 -2.48 12.02 19.19
CA TYR A 352 -1.78 13.24 18.81
C TYR A 352 -2.70 14.23 18.08
N ARG A 353 -3.50 13.73 17.13
CA ARG A 353 -4.46 14.57 16.38
C ARG A 353 -5.68 14.97 17.21
N GLY A 354 -5.87 14.38 18.39
CA GLY A 354 -7.07 14.59 19.20
C GLY A 354 -8.33 14.03 18.56
N GLU A 355 -8.20 12.98 17.74
CA GLU A 355 -9.29 12.36 17.00
C GLU A 355 -9.82 11.11 17.71
N VAL A 356 -11.13 10.88 17.58
CA VAL A 356 -11.79 9.69 18.14
C VAL A 356 -11.75 8.57 17.11
N TYR A 357 -11.17 7.42 17.48
CA TYR A 357 -11.18 6.24 16.63
C TYR A 357 -12.50 5.45 16.78
N THR A 358 -13.55 5.92 16.13
CA THR A 358 -14.92 5.39 16.29
C THR A 358 -15.05 3.90 15.98
N ASP A 359 -14.30 3.40 15.00
CA ASP A 359 -14.36 1.99 14.62
C ASP A 359 -13.75 1.09 15.70
N ALA A 360 -12.64 1.51 16.31
CA ALA A 360 -12.06 0.80 17.45
C ALA A 360 -13.01 0.80 18.65
N LEU A 361 -13.67 1.92 18.94
CA LEU A 361 -14.67 2.00 20.01
C LEU A 361 -15.92 1.15 19.72
N THR A 362 -16.24 0.93 18.45
CA THR A 362 -17.33 0.04 18.03
C THR A 362 -16.95 -1.43 18.21
N GLU A 363 -15.71 -1.81 17.88
CA GLU A 363 -15.19 -3.16 18.15
C GLU A 363 -15.05 -3.42 19.66
N ALA A 364 -14.61 -2.43 20.45
CA ALA A 364 -14.50 -2.53 21.91
C ALA A 364 -15.81 -2.98 22.57
N LYS A 365 -16.96 -2.46 22.11
CA LYS A 365 -18.30 -2.80 22.63
C LYS A 365 -18.68 -4.28 22.45
N LYS A 366 -18.00 -4.99 21.55
CA LYS A 366 -18.23 -6.43 21.32
C LYS A 366 -17.48 -7.31 22.30
N GLN A 367 -16.43 -6.77 22.95
CA GLN A 367 -15.60 -7.51 23.90
C GLN A 367 -15.08 -8.84 23.34
N THR A 368 -14.76 -8.87 22.04
CA THR A 368 -14.44 -10.10 21.31
C THR A 368 -13.20 -10.81 21.84
N TYR A 369 -12.18 -10.07 22.27
CA TYR A 369 -10.88 -10.62 22.64
C TYR A 369 -10.46 -10.23 24.05
N ALA A 370 -9.83 -11.18 24.76
CA ALA A 370 -9.05 -10.91 25.95
C ALA A 370 -7.75 -10.19 25.56
N LEU A 371 -7.18 -9.39 26.45
CA LEU A 371 -5.92 -8.68 26.18
C LEU A 371 -4.79 -9.66 25.88
N SER A 372 -4.67 -10.71 26.70
CA SER A 372 -3.67 -11.78 26.54
C SER A 372 -3.68 -12.40 25.15
N THR A 373 -4.86 -12.54 24.55
CA THR A 373 -5.01 -13.06 23.18
C THR A 373 -4.39 -12.11 22.17
N LEU A 374 -4.49 -10.79 22.38
CA LEU A 374 -4.04 -9.77 21.43
C LEU A 374 -2.53 -9.74 21.24
N PHE A 375 -1.76 -10.22 22.21
CA PHE A 375 -0.31 -10.37 22.10
C PHE A 375 0.13 -11.38 21.03
N ASP A 376 -0.79 -12.19 20.49
CA ASP A 376 -0.52 -13.16 19.41
C ASP A 376 -0.94 -12.64 18.02
N THR A 377 -1.22 -11.34 17.90
CA THR A 377 -1.63 -10.76 16.61
C THR A 377 -0.47 -10.77 15.62
N THR A 378 -0.79 -11.17 14.39
CA THR A 378 0.10 -11.21 13.21
C THR A 378 -0.65 -10.64 12.01
N TYR A 379 0.06 -10.36 10.92
CA TYR A 379 -0.54 -9.87 9.67
C TYR A 379 -1.46 -10.88 8.95
N ASP A 380 -1.46 -12.16 9.36
CA ASP A 380 -2.42 -13.16 8.84
C ASP A 380 -3.84 -12.96 9.37
N HIS A 381 -4.00 -12.16 10.42
CA HIS A 381 -5.30 -11.84 11.00
C HIS A 381 -6.04 -10.75 10.19
N ASP A 382 -7.34 -10.63 10.43
CA ASP A 382 -8.14 -9.59 9.78
C ASP A 382 -7.74 -8.17 10.24
N THR A 383 -8.12 -7.17 9.43
CA THR A 383 -7.78 -5.76 9.67
C THR A 383 -8.32 -5.24 11.01
N LYS A 384 -9.45 -5.72 11.50
CA LYS A 384 -9.98 -5.28 12.80
C LYS A 384 -9.10 -5.80 13.91
N ARG A 385 -8.65 -7.04 13.81
CA ARG A 385 -7.75 -7.67 14.78
C ARG A 385 -6.40 -6.95 14.81
N VAL A 386 -5.86 -6.59 13.65
CA VAL A 386 -4.58 -5.88 13.53
C VAL A 386 -4.68 -4.43 14.04
N TYR A 387 -5.55 -3.61 13.46
CA TYR A 387 -5.55 -2.16 13.70
C TYR A 387 -6.47 -1.76 14.87
N ASN A 388 -7.75 -2.11 14.82
CA ASN A 388 -8.72 -1.67 15.84
C ASN A 388 -8.41 -2.27 17.22
N TRP A 389 -8.17 -3.58 17.27
CA TRP A 389 -7.87 -4.24 18.53
C TRP A 389 -6.41 -4.04 18.99
N GLY A 390 -5.46 -3.88 18.06
CA GLY A 390 -4.11 -3.41 18.36
C GLY A 390 -4.13 -2.03 19.04
N TYR A 391 -4.86 -1.07 18.46
CA TYR A 391 -5.07 0.26 19.04
C TYR A 391 -5.61 0.17 20.47
N LEU A 392 -6.64 -0.65 20.70
CA LEU A 392 -7.23 -0.80 22.02
C LEU A 392 -6.23 -1.38 23.02
N ALA A 393 -5.49 -2.43 22.62
CA ALA A 393 -4.49 -3.09 23.47
C ALA A 393 -3.37 -2.11 23.89
N VAL A 394 -2.78 -1.42 22.91
CA VAL A 394 -1.74 -0.42 23.17
C VAL A 394 -2.28 0.72 24.03
N ARG A 395 -3.45 1.27 23.69
CA ARG A 395 -4.07 2.35 24.47
C ARG A 395 -4.29 1.95 25.92
N TYR A 396 -4.83 0.75 26.18
CA TYR A 396 -5.03 0.26 27.54
C TYR A 396 -3.72 0.15 28.32
N LEU A 397 -2.70 -0.46 27.72
CA LEU A 397 -1.40 -0.63 28.38
C LEU A 397 -0.73 0.72 28.64
N VAL A 398 -0.78 1.66 27.69
CA VAL A 398 -0.25 3.02 27.87
C VAL A 398 -1.01 3.78 28.98
N GLU A 399 -2.33 3.67 29.02
CA GLU A 399 -3.16 4.37 30.02
C GLU A 399 -3.08 3.77 31.43
N LYS A 400 -3.01 2.44 31.53
CA LYS A 400 -3.18 1.71 32.80
C LYS A 400 -1.91 1.06 33.32
N HIS A 401 -1.02 0.65 32.43
CA HIS A 401 0.17 -0.14 32.76
C HIS A 401 1.43 0.38 32.06
N PRO A 402 1.76 1.69 32.15
CA PRO A 402 2.89 2.27 31.41
C PRO A 402 4.25 1.68 31.81
N ALA A 403 4.36 1.08 33.01
CA ALA A 403 5.57 0.38 33.44
C ALA A 403 5.79 -0.92 32.66
N ASP A 404 4.72 -1.63 32.29
CA ASP A 404 4.81 -2.83 31.47
C ASP A 404 5.16 -2.48 30.01
N VAL A 405 4.62 -1.37 29.48
CA VAL A 405 5.05 -0.83 28.18
C VAL A 405 6.54 -0.51 28.21
N ALA A 406 7.02 0.21 29.23
CA ALA A 406 8.43 0.56 29.35
C ALA A 406 9.35 -0.68 29.45
N ALA A 407 8.90 -1.77 30.09
CA ALA A 407 9.64 -3.03 30.15
C ALA A 407 9.74 -3.70 28.78
N VAL A 408 8.61 -3.83 28.06
CA VAL A 408 8.58 -4.41 26.71
C VAL A 408 9.46 -3.61 25.75
N LEU A 409 9.39 -2.27 25.79
CA LEU A 409 10.23 -1.42 24.93
C LEU A 409 11.71 -1.47 25.30
N ALA A 410 12.06 -1.69 26.58
CA ALA A 410 13.46 -1.87 26.95
C ALA A 410 14.06 -3.11 26.29
N ASP A 411 13.27 -4.18 26.17
CA ASP A 411 13.67 -5.42 25.50
C ASP A 411 13.71 -5.25 23.97
N TYR A 412 12.70 -4.62 23.35
CA TYR A 412 12.69 -4.33 21.90
C TYR A 412 13.90 -3.51 21.45
N ARG A 413 14.28 -2.46 22.22
CA ARG A 413 15.39 -1.55 21.88
C ARG A 413 16.77 -2.21 21.84
N VAL A 414 16.91 -3.39 22.45
CA VAL A 414 18.15 -4.16 22.49
C VAL A 414 18.07 -5.46 21.71
N GLY A 415 16.96 -5.69 20.99
CA GLY A 415 16.72 -6.91 20.22
C GLY A 415 16.45 -8.15 21.07
N ASP A 416 16.04 -8.00 22.34
CA ASP A 416 15.62 -9.12 23.18
C ASP A 416 14.15 -9.48 22.95
N TRP A 417 13.82 -9.91 21.73
CA TRP A 417 12.47 -10.28 21.31
C TRP A 417 11.88 -11.40 22.17
N ALA A 418 12.71 -12.34 22.63
CA ALA A 418 12.30 -13.43 23.50
C ALA A 418 11.98 -12.93 24.92
N GLY A 419 12.79 -12.02 25.47
CA GLY A 419 12.54 -11.36 26.75
C GLY A 419 11.24 -10.55 26.73
N ALA A 420 11.04 -9.72 25.71
CA ALA A 420 9.81 -8.97 25.53
C ALA A 420 8.58 -9.89 25.46
N ARG A 421 8.70 -11.00 24.72
CA ARG A 421 7.64 -11.99 24.58
C ARG A 421 7.36 -12.72 25.89
N ASP A 422 8.37 -13.04 26.69
CA ASP A 422 8.19 -13.59 28.04
C ASP A 422 7.52 -12.58 28.98
N HIS A 423 7.88 -11.29 28.89
CA HIS A 423 7.20 -10.25 29.65
C HIS A 423 5.71 -10.17 29.29
N LEU A 424 5.36 -10.18 28.01
CA LEU A 424 3.95 -10.17 27.56
C LEU A 424 3.18 -11.43 27.99
N THR A 425 3.76 -12.62 27.80
CA THR A 425 3.00 -13.88 27.95
C THR A 425 3.06 -14.48 29.35
N ARG A 426 4.13 -14.25 30.11
CA ARG A 426 4.34 -14.82 31.44
C ARG A 426 4.26 -13.78 32.53
N VAL A 427 4.87 -12.60 32.33
CA VAL A 427 4.71 -11.49 33.27
C VAL A 427 3.27 -11.00 33.13
N ILE A 428 2.88 -10.25 32.11
CA ILE A 428 1.48 -9.81 31.98
C ILE A 428 0.52 -11.02 31.93
N GLY A 429 0.75 -11.95 31.01
CA GLY A 429 -0.10 -13.13 30.85
C GLY A 429 -1.57 -12.76 30.77
N ASN A 430 -2.41 -13.43 31.57
CA ASN A 430 -3.84 -13.14 31.68
C ASN A 430 -4.21 -12.20 32.85
N ARG A 431 -3.22 -11.65 33.57
CA ARG A 431 -3.46 -10.90 34.82
C ARG A 431 -4.37 -9.69 34.62
N TYR A 432 -4.31 -9.08 33.43
CA TYR A 432 -5.07 -7.89 33.10
C TYR A 432 -6.36 -8.16 32.34
N ASP A 433 -6.69 -9.40 31.97
CA ASP A 433 -7.85 -9.70 31.14
C ASP A 433 -9.18 -9.25 31.79
N SER A 434 -9.32 -9.45 33.11
CA SER A 434 -10.53 -9.02 33.82
C SER A 434 -10.64 -7.49 33.90
N ASP A 435 -9.54 -6.78 34.15
CA ASP A 435 -9.53 -5.31 34.21
C ASP A 435 -9.71 -4.69 32.81
N TRP A 436 -9.11 -5.29 31.79
CA TRP A 436 -9.28 -4.97 30.38
C TRP A 436 -10.76 -4.94 29.97
N TYR A 437 -11.55 -5.97 30.30
CA TYR A 437 -12.98 -5.96 30.00
C TYR A 437 -13.75 -4.86 30.76
N GLY A 438 -13.33 -4.56 31.98
CA GLY A 438 -13.83 -3.41 32.74
C GLY A 438 -13.53 -2.08 32.04
N TRP A 439 -12.28 -1.90 31.59
CA TRP A 439 -11.86 -0.72 30.85
C TRP A 439 -12.59 -0.57 29.51
N LEU A 440 -12.73 -1.65 28.72
CA LEU A 440 -13.50 -1.63 27.46
C LEU A 440 -14.94 -1.17 27.68
N SER A 441 -15.57 -1.61 28.78
CA SER A 441 -16.94 -1.21 29.15
C SER A 441 -17.06 0.27 29.53
N SER A 442 -15.95 0.90 29.93
CA SER A 442 -15.89 2.31 30.31
C SER A 442 -15.71 3.26 29.12
N LEU A 443 -15.28 2.74 27.97
CA LEU A 443 -15.10 3.51 26.75
C LEU A 443 -16.47 3.94 26.20
N LYS A 444 -16.60 5.22 25.84
CA LYS A 444 -17.86 5.82 25.37
C LYS A 444 -17.97 5.79 23.85
#